data_AF-A0A6N7IBY6-F1
#
_entry.id   AF-A0A6N7IBY6-F1
#
_cell.length_a   1.000
_cell.length_b   1.000
_cell.length_c   1.000
_cell.angle_alpha   90.00
_cell.angle_beta   90.00
_cell.angle_gamma   90.00
#
_symmetry.space_group_name_H-M   'P 1'
#
loop_
_entity.id
_entity.type
_entity.pdbx_description
1 polymer ?
#
loop_
_entity_poly.entity_id
_entity_poly.type
_entity_poly.pdbx_seq_one_letter_code
_entity_poly.pdbx_strand_id
1 'polypeptide(L)'
;MVRICDIALRQVGKVPDTHGEPTQVRALVPLSTLQLEDGSPAMETDWGQVLPAPAARMLSCDSVLRRIVTDPLTGMPLDVGKPTRTIPLHVRIAVTAKYRTCQWPGGCDMPVPWCDVHHLMHFADGGLATLDNLTVYCRVHHTHQHIRDQTEHRQHRKAA
;
A
#
# COMPACT_ATOMS: atom_id res chain seq x y z
N MET A 1 6.35 -4.19 2.89
CA MET A 1 7.13 -4.99 1.91
C MET A 1 7.44 -6.42 2.37
N VAL A 2 7.81 -6.70 3.64
CA VAL A 2 8.14 -8.08 4.10
C VAL A 2 6.99 -9.09 3.95
N ARG A 3 5.73 -8.67 4.18
CA ARG A 3 4.55 -9.57 4.13
C ARG A 3 4.24 -10.12 2.74
N ILE A 4 4.47 -9.34 1.68
CA ILE A 4 4.20 -9.84 0.32
C ILE A 4 5.26 -10.87 -0.08
N CYS A 5 6.53 -10.65 0.32
CA CYS A 5 7.59 -11.62 0.15
C CYS A 5 7.32 -12.88 0.99
N ASP A 6 6.87 -12.75 2.25
CA ASP A 6 6.53 -13.88 3.12
C ASP A 6 5.36 -14.72 2.54
N ILE A 7 4.32 -14.08 2.00
CA ILE A 7 3.21 -14.77 1.33
C ILE A 7 3.71 -15.48 0.06
N ALA A 8 4.49 -14.79 -0.78
CA ALA A 8 5.05 -15.38 -2.01
C ALA A 8 5.99 -16.57 -1.71
N LEU A 9 6.87 -16.43 -0.71
CA LEU A 9 7.83 -17.46 -0.30
C LEU A 9 7.13 -18.67 0.33
N ARG A 10 6.10 -18.46 1.16
CA ARG A 10 5.37 -19.54 1.83
C ARG A 10 4.43 -20.32 0.92
N GLN A 11 3.89 -19.69 -0.13
CA GLN A 11 2.85 -20.32 -0.97
C GLN A 11 3.37 -20.94 -2.26
N VAL A 12 4.43 -20.39 -2.87
CA VAL A 12 4.83 -20.83 -4.22
C VAL A 12 6.01 -21.81 -4.19
N GLY A 13 6.82 -21.83 -3.13
CA GLY A 13 7.98 -22.74 -2.98
C GLY A 13 9.04 -22.62 -4.10
N LYS A 14 8.80 -21.75 -5.09
CA LYS A 14 9.58 -21.49 -6.29
C LYS A 14 9.56 -19.99 -6.51
N VAL A 15 10.68 -19.35 -6.24
CA VAL A 15 10.96 -17.99 -6.71
C VAL A 15 11.91 -18.10 -7.91
N PRO A 16 11.84 -17.18 -8.89
CA PRO A 16 12.84 -17.16 -9.97
C PRO A 16 14.25 -17.11 -9.38
N ASP A 17 15.11 -18.05 -9.77
CA ASP A 17 16.46 -18.28 -9.24
C ASP A 17 17.58 -17.80 -10.19
N THR A 18 17.24 -17.44 -11.44
CA THR A 18 18.15 -16.76 -12.39
C THR A 18 17.40 -15.78 -13.33
N HIS A 19 18.08 -14.69 -13.73
CA HIS A 19 17.67 -13.57 -14.62
C HIS A 19 16.82 -12.43 -14.00
N GLY A 20 17.09 -11.17 -14.43
CA GLY A 20 16.22 -9.99 -14.24
C GLY A 20 16.49 -9.13 -12.99
N GLU A 21 15.92 -7.91 -12.95
CA GLU A 21 15.89 -7.02 -11.77
C GLU A 21 15.65 -7.78 -10.45
N PRO A 22 16.18 -7.31 -9.29
CA PRO A 22 16.05 -8.00 -8.00
C PRO A 22 14.61 -8.45 -7.70
N THR A 23 14.43 -9.62 -7.07
CA THR A 23 13.13 -10.27 -6.80
C THR A 23 12.03 -9.26 -6.44
N GLN A 24 11.09 -9.05 -7.35
CA GLN A 24 9.93 -8.18 -7.14
C GLN A 24 8.68 -9.04 -6.96
N VAL A 25 7.82 -8.65 -6.01
CA VAL A 25 6.43 -9.11 -6.03
C VAL A 25 5.60 -7.97 -6.59
N ARG A 26 4.91 -8.24 -7.70
CA ARG A 26 4.00 -7.29 -8.32
C ARG A 26 2.56 -7.72 -8.03
N ALA A 27 1.71 -6.72 -7.91
CA ALA A 27 0.27 -6.88 -7.82
C ALA A 27 -0.36 -5.79 -8.68
N LEU A 28 -1.38 -6.16 -9.44
CA LEU A 28 -2.19 -5.21 -10.18
C LEU A 28 -3.37 -4.83 -9.30
N VAL A 29 -3.51 -3.53 -9.04
CA VAL A 29 -4.61 -3.01 -8.24
C VAL A 29 -5.28 -1.86 -8.99
N PRO A 30 -6.60 -1.95 -9.24
CA PRO A 30 -7.35 -0.84 -9.79
C PRO A 30 -7.36 0.35 -8.83
N LEU A 31 -7.33 1.56 -9.40
CA LEU A 31 -7.32 2.79 -8.59
C LEU A 31 -8.58 2.88 -7.72
N SER A 32 -9.73 2.45 -8.24
CA SER A 32 -11.00 2.37 -7.51
C SER A 32 -10.91 1.51 -6.23
N THR A 33 -10.18 0.39 -6.29
CA THR A 33 -9.88 -0.44 -5.11
C THR A 33 -9.06 0.32 -4.08
N LEU A 34 -8.04 1.06 -4.52
CA LEU A 34 -7.24 1.90 -3.63
C LEU A 34 -8.00 3.10 -3.09
N GLN A 35 -9.00 3.61 -3.81
CA GLN A 35 -9.91 4.68 -3.39
C GLN A 35 -11.10 4.17 -2.58
N LEU A 36 -11.19 2.85 -2.34
CA LEU A 36 -12.25 2.22 -1.55
C LEU A 36 -13.65 2.48 -2.15
N GLU A 37 -13.75 2.47 -3.47
CA GLU A 37 -15.02 2.58 -4.17
C GLU A 37 -15.83 1.27 -4.05
N ASP A 38 -17.14 1.39 -3.79
CA ASP A 38 -18.03 0.22 -3.72
C ASP A 38 -18.12 -0.49 -5.09
N GLY A 39 -18.15 -1.82 -5.06
CA GLY A 39 -18.15 -2.65 -6.27
C GLY A 39 -16.78 -2.78 -6.95
N SER A 40 -15.71 -2.16 -6.40
CA SER A 40 -14.36 -2.34 -6.91
C SER A 40 -13.91 -3.80 -6.85
N PRO A 41 -13.18 -4.28 -7.86
CA PRO A 41 -12.57 -5.60 -7.82
C PRO A 41 -11.55 -5.70 -6.67
N ALA A 42 -11.29 -6.92 -6.23
CA ALA A 42 -10.21 -7.19 -5.28
C ALA A 42 -8.83 -7.03 -5.96
N MET A 43 -7.79 -6.81 -5.16
CA MET A 43 -6.43 -6.84 -5.68
C MET A 43 -6.01 -8.30 -5.91
N GLU A 44 -5.38 -8.58 -7.03
CA GLU A 44 -4.78 -9.88 -7.33
C GLU A 44 -3.27 -9.73 -7.52
N THR A 45 -2.50 -10.65 -6.94
CA THR A 45 -1.06 -10.73 -7.18
C THR A 45 -0.76 -11.52 -8.45
N ASP A 46 0.45 -11.40 -8.98
CA ASP A 46 0.92 -12.23 -10.12
C ASP A 46 0.84 -13.76 -9.85
N TRP A 47 0.58 -14.17 -8.60
CA TRP A 47 0.50 -15.55 -8.14
C TRP A 47 -0.91 -16.01 -7.76
N GLY A 48 -1.95 -15.25 -8.13
CA GLY A 48 -3.35 -15.61 -7.92
C GLY A 48 -3.88 -15.40 -6.50
N GLN A 49 -3.16 -14.64 -5.66
CA GLN A 49 -3.63 -14.31 -4.32
C GLN A 49 -4.58 -13.12 -4.38
N VAL A 50 -5.80 -13.30 -3.88
CA VAL A 50 -6.80 -12.25 -3.79
C VAL A 50 -6.72 -11.56 -2.44
N LEU A 51 -6.57 -10.23 -2.46
CA LEU A 51 -6.43 -9.40 -1.26
C LEU A 51 -7.54 -8.34 -1.19
N PRO A 52 -8.12 -8.10 0.01
CA PRO A 52 -9.16 -7.10 0.20
C PRO A 52 -8.58 -5.68 0.10
N ALA A 53 -9.45 -4.71 -0.20
CA ALA A 53 -9.05 -3.31 -0.43
C ALA A 53 -8.19 -2.67 0.70
N PRO A 54 -8.48 -2.88 2.01
CA PRO A 54 -7.60 -2.37 3.07
C PRO A 54 -6.19 -2.95 3.04
N ALA A 55 -6.05 -4.23 2.68
CA ALA A 55 -4.74 -4.87 2.54
C ALA A 55 -3.99 -4.30 1.33
N ALA A 56 -4.69 -4.06 0.22
CA ALA A 56 -4.13 -3.40 -0.96
C ALA A 56 -3.62 -1.98 -0.64
N ARG A 57 -4.43 -1.15 0.05
CA ARG A 57 -4.00 0.19 0.51
C ARG A 57 -2.78 0.11 1.42
N MET A 58 -2.80 -0.75 2.42
CA MET A 58 -1.66 -0.94 3.33
C MET A 58 -0.37 -1.32 2.59
N LEU A 59 -0.45 -2.28 1.67
CA LEU A 59 0.71 -2.70 0.89
C LEU A 59 1.21 -1.58 -0.02
N SER A 60 0.31 -0.73 -0.53
CA SER A 60 0.66 0.38 -1.40
C SER A 60 1.25 1.60 -0.68
N CYS A 61 1.08 1.75 0.64
CA CYS A 61 1.52 2.93 1.40
C CYS A 61 3.01 3.27 1.24
N ASP A 62 3.89 2.29 1.11
CA ASP A 62 5.34 2.45 0.94
C ASP A 62 5.88 1.54 -0.16
N SER A 63 5.26 1.63 -1.34
CA SER A 63 5.58 0.82 -2.51
C SER A 63 6.12 1.63 -3.67
N VAL A 64 6.73 0.94 -4.63
CA VAL A 64 6.99 1.48 -5.96
C VAL A 64 5.74 1.25 -6.81
N LEU A 65 5.16 2.32 -7.32
CA LEU A 65 4.02 2.30 -8.21
C LEU A 65 4.47 2.49 -9.65
N ARG A 66 3.77 1.82 -10.57
CA ARG A 66 3.78 2.11 -12.00
C ARG A 66 2.33 2.28 -12.41
N ARG A 67 1.97 3.50 -12.83
CA ARG A 67 0.60 3.77 -13.28
C ARG A 67 0.41 3.16 -14.66
N ILE A 68 -0.62 2.35 -14.82
CA ILE A 68 -1.01 1.78 -16.11
C ILE A 68 -2.36 2.39 -16.47
N VAL A 69 -2.45 3.01 -17.64
CA VAL A 69 -3.73 3.44 -18.23
C VAL A 69 -4.15 2.35 -19.20
N THR A 70 -5.38 1.88 -19.09
CA THR A 70 -5.93 0.85 -19.96
C THR A 70 -7.12 1.39 -20.76
N ASP A 71 -7.29 0.91 -21.98
CA ASP A 71 -8.51 1.08 -22.73
C ASP A 71 -9.67 0.38 -22.01
N PRO A 72 -10.80 1.07 -21.75
CA PRO A 72 -11.88 0.52 -20.94
C PRO A 72 -12.71 -0.56 -21.66
N LEU A 73 -12.66 -0.65 -22.99
CA LEU A 73 -13.43 -1.62 -23.76
C LEU A 73 -12.66 -2.93 -23.98
N THR A 74 -11.37 -2.83 -24.22
CA THR A 74 -10.48 -3.94 -24.59
C THR A 74 -9.56 -4.38 -23.47
N GLY A 75 -9.34 -3.53 -22.45
CA GLY A 75 -8.37 -3.75 -21.38
C GLY A 75 -6.91 -3.54 -21.80
N MET A 76 -6.64 -3.13 -23.05
CA MET A 76 -5.28 -2.98 -23.56
C MET A 76 -4.56 -1.81 -22.88
N PRO A 77 -3.30 -1.98 -22.41
CA PRO A 77 -2.50 -0.88 -21.89
C PRO A 77 -2.24 0.19 -22.96
N LEU A 78 -2.61 1.43 -22.65
CA LEU A 78 -2.40 2.61 -23.48
C LEU A 78 -1.16 3.42 -23.06
N ASP A 79 -0.87 3.45 -21.76
CA ASP A 79 0.28 4.16 -21.19
C ASP A 79 0.80 3.43 -19.95
N VAL A 80 2.12 3.44 -19.78
CA VAL A 80 2.80 2.92 -18.59
C VAL A 80 3.75 3.99 -18.07
N GLY A 81 3.40 4.57 -16.93
CA GLY A 81 4.18 5.59 -16.26
C GLY A 81 5.49 5.06 -15.68
N LYS A 82 6.44 5.98 -15.47
CA LYS A 82 7.70 5.69 -14.78
C LYS A 82 7.45 5.16 -13.37
N PRO A 83 8.33 4.29 -12.84
CA PRO A 83 8.24 3.87 -11.45
C PRO A 83 8.42 5.07 -10.52
N THR A 84 7.47 5.27 -9.62
CA THR A 84 7.53 6.30 -8.56
C THR A 84 7.30 5.65 -7.21
N ARG A 85 7.99 6.12 -6.16
CA ARG A 85 7.67 5.68 -4.80
C ARG A 85 6.52 6.52 -4.27
N THR A 86 5.57 5.88 -3.59
CA THR A 86 4.55 6.59 -2.80
C THR A 86 5.20 7.44 -1.71
N ILE A 87 6.31 6.95 -1.14
CA ILE A 87 7.15 7.68 -0.19
C ILE A 87 8.58 7.66 -0.72
N PRO A 88 9.09 8.79 -1.27
CA PRO A 88 10.49 8.89 -1.68
C PRO A 88 11.44 8.58 -0.52
N LEU A 89 12.60 7.99 -0.83
CA LEU A 89 13.54 7.51 0.19
C LEU A 89 13.97 8.59 1.18
N HIS A 90 14.24 9.81 0.70
CA HIS A 90 14.65 10.92 1.57
C HIS A 90 13.54 11.32 2.55
N VAL A 91 12.27 11.31 2.12
CA VAL A 91 11.12 11.57 2.99
C VAL A 91 10.96 10.45 4.01
N ARG A 92 11.08 9.18 3.57
CA ARG A 92 11.03 8.02 4.48
C ARG A 92 12.06 8.15 5.59
N ILE A 93 13.31 8.48 5.26
CA ILE A 93 14.38 8.71 6.24
C ILE A 93 13.97 9.80 7.23
N ALA A 94 13.51 10.95 6.73
CA ALA A 94 13.08 12.07 7.57
C ALA A 94 11.95 11.69 8.54
N VAL A 95 10.92 10.98 8.06
CA VAL A 95 9.80 10.51 8.91
C VAL A 95 10.29 9.52 9.96
N THR A 96 11.10 8.55 9.59
CA THR A 96 11.60 7.55 10.55
C THR A 96 12.55 8.15 11.58
N ALA A 97 13.25 9.24 11.26
CA ALA A 97 14.09 9.97 12.22
C ALA A 97 13.27 10.84 13.21
N LYS A 98 12.09 11.31 12.79
CA LYS A 98 11.17 12.13 13.61
C LYS A 98 10.58 11.35 14.78
N TYR A 99 10.34 10.05 14.62
CA TYR A 99 9.61 9.22 15.58
C TYR A 99 10.52 8.20 16.30
N ARG A 100 10.11 7.77 17.49
CA ARG A 100 10.82 6.74 18.29
C ARG A 100 10.05 5.43 18.40
N THR A 101 8.73 5.51 18.46
CA THR A 101 7.82 4.36 18.54
C THR A 101 6.61 4.55 17.61
N CYS A 102 5.79 3.51 17.49
CA CYS A 102 4.52 3.51 16.80
C CYS A 102 3.60 4.64 17.30
N GLN A 103 3.07 5.45 16.40
CA GLN A 103 2.28 6.66 16.70
C GLN A 103 0.78 6.38 16.86
N TRP A 104 0.41 5.15 17.22
CA TRP A 104 -1.00 4.79 17.38
C TRP A 104 -1.64 5.63 18.49
N PRO A 105 -2.84 6.23 18.28
CA PRO A 105 -3.44 7.15 19.25
C PRO A 105 -3.68 6.55 20.65
N GLY A 106 -3.88 5.23 20.74
CA GLY A 106 -4.05 4.51 22.01
C GLY A 106 -2.74 4.15 22.74
N GLY A 107 -1.59 4.56 22.21
CA GLY A 107 -0.26 4.22 22.73
C GLY A 107 0.26 2.88 22.19
N CYS A 108 1.57 2.83 21.90
CA CYS A 108 2.27 1.61 21.48
C CYS A 108 3.80 1.81 21.57
N ASP A 109 4.48 0.94 22.32
CA ASP A 109 5.92 1.05 22.53
C ASP A 109 6.76 0.36 21.44
N MET A 110 6.13 -0.12 20.37
CA MET A 110 6.83 -0.76 19.26
C MET A 110 7.81 0.24 18.62
N PRO A 111 9.12 0.00 18.61
CA PRO A 111 10.09 0.94 18.06
C PRO A 111 9.97 1.08 16.54
N VAL A 112 10.36 2.25 16.02
CA VAL A 112 10.23 2.62 14.58
C VAL A 112 10.82 1.59 13.60
N PRO A 113 11.93 0.89 13.86
CA PRO A 113 12.44 -0.12 12.93
C PRO A 113 11.46 -1.26 12.61
N TRP A 114 10.45 -1.49 13.46
CA TRP A 114 9.36 -2.46 13.23
C TRP A 114 8.05 -1.80 12.76
N CYS A 115 8.09 -0.52 12.41
CA CYS A 115 6.95 0.23 11.92
C CYS A 115 7.04 0.43 10.40
N ASP A 116 5.87 0.48 9.77
CA ASP A 116 5.71 0.99 8.41
C ASP A 116 5.43 2.49 8.45
N VAL A 117 5.87 3.22 7.43
CA VAL A 117 5.43 4.60 7.20
C VAL A 117 4.06 4.58 6.54
N HIS A 118 3.15 5.42 7.02
CA HIS A 118 1.76 5.47 6.62
C HIS A 118 1.35 6.90 6.27
N HIS A 119 0.50 7.04 5.27
CA HIS A 119 -0.08 8.31 4.86
C HIS A 119 -1.39 8.60 5.62
N LEU A 120 -1.53 9.77 6.23
CA LEU A 120 -2.76 10.18 6.92
C LEU A 120 -3.90 10.42 5.91
N MET A 121 -3.63 11.20 4.87
CA MET A 121 -4.38 11.18 3.61
C MET A 121 -3.60 10.31 2.65
N HIS A 122 -4.17 9.17 2.28
CA HIS A 122 -3.50 8.19 1.44
C HIS A 122 -3.23 8.74 0.03
N PHE A 123 -2.15 8.30 -0.62
CA PHE A 123 -1.74 8.83 -1.93
C PHE A 123 -2.81 8.66 -3.01
N ALA A 124 -3.59 7.57 -2.95
CA ALA A 124 -4.66 7.29 -3.90
C ALA A 124 -5.81 8.31 -3.81
N ASP A 125 -5.89 9.04 -2.70
CA ASP A 125 -6.85 10.12 -2.48
C ASP A 125 -6.20 11.50 -2.70
N GLY A 126 -5.00 11.55 -3.30
CA GLY A 126 -4.26 12.79 -3.56
C GLY A 126 -3.29 13.22 -2.45
N GLY A 127 -3.10 12.39 -1.42
CA GLY A 127 -2.19 12.67 -0.32
C GLY A 127 -0.72 12.79 -0.76
N LEU A 128 -0.07 13.88 -0.38
CA LEU A 128 1.33 14.13 -0.69
C LEU A 128 2.28 13.45 0.32
N ALA A 129 3.47 13.07 -0.12
CA ALA A 129 4.51 12.52 0.74
C ALA A 129 5.27 13.64 1.50
N THR A 130 4.60 14.28 2.46
CA THR A 130 5.16 15.33 3.33
C THR A 130 5.25 14.86 4.77
N LEU A 131 6.12 15.47 5.58
CA LEU A 131 6.27 15.10 7.00
C LEU A 131 4.99 15.30 7.84
N ASP A 132 4.07 16.14 7.37
CA ASP A 132 2.79 16.43 8.04
C ASP A 132 1.70 15.42 7.65
N ASN A 133 1.81 14.82 6.47
CA ASN A 133 0.89 13.80 5.99
C ASN A 133 1.38 12.37 6.25
N LEU A 134 2.53 12.20 6.91
CA LEU A 134 3.14 10.89 7.15
C LEU A 134 3.32 10.63 8.65
N THR A 135 3.04 9.39 9.03
CA THR A 135 3.20 8.86 10.39
C THR A 135 3.84 7.46 10.34
N VAL A 136 4.12 6.87 11.50
CA VAL A 136 4.64 5.50 11.60
C VAL A 136 3.74 4.62 12.47
N TYR A 137 3.40 3.43 11.96
CA TYR A 137 2.60 2.44 12.69
C TYR A 137 3.26 1.07 12.66
N CYS A 138 3.21 0.34 13.78
CA CYS A 138 3.56 -1.08 13.77
C CYS A 138 2.61 -1.85 12.84
N ARG A 139 3.01 -3.04 12.37
CA ARG A 139 2.20 -3.82 11.42
C ARG A 139 0.74 -4.03 11.88
N VAL A 140 0.53 -4.27 13.17
CA VAL A 140 -0.81 -4.47 13.74
C VAL A 140 -1.65 -3.20 13.61
N HIS A 141 -1.14 -2.08 14.11
CA HIS A 141 -1.85 -0.80 14.06
C HIS A 141 -1.98 -0.24 12.65
N HIS A 142 -1.02 -0.49 11.76
CA HIS A 142 -1.13 -0.12 10.35
C HIS A 142 -2.30 -0.86 9.67
N THR A 143 -2.46 -2.16 9.97
CA THR A 143 -3.61 -2.94 9.51
C THR A 143 -4.91 -2.42 10.08
N HIS A 144 -4.92 -2.14 11.38
CA HIS A 144 -6.10 -1.64 12.06
C HIS A 144 -6.53 -0.26 11.51
N GLN A 145 -5.58 0.62 11.23
CA GLN A 145 -5.85 1.93 10.62
C GLN A 145 -6.52 1.77 9.27
N HIS A 146 -6.00 0.93 8.36
CA HIS A 146 -6.61 0.77 7.05
C HIS A 146 -7.99 0.12 7.07
N ILE A 147 -8.26 -0.75 8.05
CA ILE A 147 -9.62 -1.28 8.27
C ILE A 147 -10.53 -0.12 8.73
N ARG A 148 -10.06 0.72 9.65
CA ARG A 148 -10.78 1.89 10.15
C ARG A 148 -11.08 2.88 9.03
N ASP A 149 -10.09 3.24 8.21
CA ASP A 149 -10.25 4.14 7.06
C ASP A 149 -11.35 3.65 6.11
N GLN A 150 -11.41 2.33 5.85
CA GLN A 150 -12.47 1.75 5.02
C GLN A 150 -13.85 1.87 5.67
N THR A 151 -13.95 1.65 6.98
CA THR A 151 -15.23 1.79 7.68
C THR A 151 -15.72 3.24 7.65
N GLU A 152 -14.82 4.21 7.85
CA GLU A 152 -15.12 5.65 7.80
C GLU A 152 -15.52 6.07 6.38
N HIS A 153 -14.79 5.64 5.35
CA HIS A 153 -15.10 5.95 3.94
C HIS A 153 -16.52 5.49 3.54
N ARG A 154 -16.92 4.29 3.98
CA ARG A 154 -18.27 3.74 3.76
C ARG A 154 -19.36 4.53 4.49
N GLN A 155 -19.07 5.04 5.70
CA GLN A 155 -20.03 5.84 6.46
C GLN A 155 -20.26 7.21 5.81
N HIS A 156 -19.18 7.87 5.37
CA HIS A 156 -19.28 9.16 4.69
C HIS A 156 -20.07 9.10 3.38
N ARG A 157 -19.89 8.06 2.55
CA ARG A 157 -20.67 7.90 1.30
C ARG A 157 -22.14 7.56 1.52
N LYS A 158 -22.51 6.93 2.64
CA LYS A 158 -23.94 6.68 2.96
C LYS A 158 -24.68 7.93 3.42
N ALA A 159 -23.95 8.96 3.83
CA ALA A 159 -24.50 10.22 4.35
C ALA A 159 -24.58 11.33 3.28
N ALA A 160 -24.04 11.10 2.08
CA ALA A 160 -24.05 12.01 0.93
C ALA A 160 -25.07 11.54 -0.12
#